data_AF-A0ABD3PP43-F1
#
_entry.id   AF-A0ABD3PP43-F1
#
_cell.length_a   1.000
_cell.length_b   1.000
_cell.length_c   1.000
_cell.angle_alpha   90.00
_cell.angle_beta   90.00
_cell.angle_gamma   90.00
#
_symmetry.space_group_name_H-M   'P 1'
#
loop_
_entity.id
_entity.type
_entity.pdbx_description
1 polymer ?
#
loop_
_entity_poly.entity_id
_entity_poly.type
_entity_poly.pdbx_seq_one_letter_code
_entity_poly.pdbx_strand_id
1 'polypeptide(L)'
;MPIDRKKLLDDIGFVWDPRDDVWSIRFAELKEYKAQHGDCNVPIGHTSALSGWVREQRKRNEYKSMDMERKKLLDDIGFVWDPLDFAWKTRFAELKEYKTQYGDCNIPHRYDSCLYRWVKNQRMKMTSLDPERKKMLDSIGFS
;
A
#
# COMPACT_ATOMS: atom_id res chain seq x y z
N MET A 1 0.86 45.45 13.69
CA MET A 1 0.35 44.35 12.83
C MET A 1 -0.35 43.36 13.75
N PRO A 2 -1.63 43.00 13.53
CA PRO A 2 -2.31 42.06 14.40
C PRO A 2 -1.64 40.70 14.22
N ILE A 3 -1.17 40.12 15.32
CA ILE A 3 -0.68 38.74 15.33
C ILE A 3 -1.84 37.87 14.86
N ASP A 4 -1.59 37.09 13.82
CA ASP A 4 -2.58 36.21 13.21
C ASP A 4 -3.03 35.22 14.28
N ARG A 5 -4.27 35.39 14.77
CA ARG A 5 -4.82 34.64 15.91
C ARG A 5 -4.72 33.12 15.69
N LYS A 6 -4.74 32.70 14.42
CA LYS A 6 -4.54 31.32 14.01
C LYS A 6 -3.16 30.79 14.41
N LYS A 7 -2.11 31.56 14.18
CA LYS A 7 -0.71 31.18 14.44
C LYS A 7 -0.42 30.98 15.94
N LEU A 8 -1.00 31.83 16.80
CA LEU A 8 -0.89 31.68 18.26
C LEU A 8 -1.58 30.41 18.78
N LEU A 9 -2.68 30.02 18.13
CA LEU A 9 -3.43 28.82 18.47
C LEU A 9 -2.69 27.57 17.96
N ASP A 10 -2.08 27.64 16.77
CA ASP A 10 -1.21 26.59 16.25
C ASP A 10 0.02 26.36 17.17
N ASP A 11 0.63 27.43 17.68
CA ASP A 11 1.82 27.38 18.57
C ASP A 11 1.54 26.73 19.95
N ILE A 12 0.30 26.75 20.43
CA ILE A 12 -0.10 26.08 21.69
C ILE A 12 -0.74 24.70 21.47
N GLY A 13 -0.69 24.19 20.25
CA GLY A 13 -1.29 22.90 19.90
C GLY A 13 -2.81 22.89 19.96
N PHE A 14 -3.45 24.03 19.68
CA PHE A 14 -4.89 24.15 19.70
C PHE A 14 -5.52 23.26 18.60
N VAL A 15 -6.29 22.27 19.03
CA VAL A 15 -6.98 21.34 18.14
C VAL A 15 -8.20 22.06 17.54
N TRP A 16 -8.13 22.37 16.26
CA TRP A 16 -9.20 23.06 15.53
C TRP A 16 -10.36 22.11 15.14
N ASP A 17 -10.07 20.83 14.89
CA ASP A 17 -11.06 19.76 14.73
C ASP A 17 -10.65 18.56 15.62
N PRO A 18 -11.47 18.13 16.60
CA PRO A 18 -11.20 16.91 17.38
C PRO A 18 -10.94 15.66 16.53
N ARG A 19 -11.40 15.63 15.27
CA ARG A 19 -11.08 14.57 14.31
C ARG A 19 -9.64 14.66 13.79
N ASP A 20 -9.03 15.84 13.77
CA ASP A 20 -7.59 16.01 13.48
C ASP A 20 -6.74 15.41 14.59
N ASP A 21 -7.17 15.53 15.85
CA ASP A 21 -6.49 14.88 16.98
C ASP A 21 -6.55 13.36 16.85
N VAL A 22 -7.73 12.79 16.58
CA VAL A 22 -7.86 11.35 16.33
C VAL A 22 -7.06 10.89 15.10
N TRP A 23 -7.07 11.65 14.00
CA TRP A 23 -6.28 11.30 12.81
C TRP A 23 -4.79 11.33 13.12
N SER A 24 -4.31 12.35 13.83
CA SER A 24 -2.91 12.52 14.21
C SER A 24 -2.44 11.41 15.14
N ILE A 25 -3.26 11.03 16.12
CA ILE A 25 -3.01 9.88 17.01
C ILE A 25 -2.89 8.59 16.20
N ARG A 26 -3.84 8.30 15.30
CA ARG A 26 -3.80 7.07 14.48
C ARG A 26 -2.65 7.06 13.49
N PHE A 27 -2.28 8.22 12.96
CA PHE A 27 -1.11 8.37 12.11
C PHE A 27 0.20 8.13 12.90
N ALA A 28 0.28 8.60 14.15
CA ALA A 28 1.40 8.28 15.03
C ALA A 28 1.50 6.78 15.33
N GLU A 29 0.39 6.13 15.68
CA GLU A 29 0.32 4.67 15.86
C GLU A 29 0.74 3.90 14.61
N LEU A 30 0.37 4.37 13.41
CA LEU A 30 0.79 3.75 12.16
C LEU A 30 2.30 3.86 11.94
N LYS A 31 2.91 4.99 12.28
CA LYS A 31 4.38 5.16 12.20
C LYS A 31 5.09 4.21 13.16
N GLU A 32 4.58 4.05 14.37
CA GLU A 32 5.10 3.08 15.34
C GLU A 32 4.95 1.64 14.83
N TYR A 33 3.78 1.30 14.29
CA TYR A 33 3.55 0.00 13.66
C TYR A 33 4.57 -0.27 12.56
N LYS A 34 4.81 0.70 11.66
CA LYS A 34 5.82 0.61 10.60
C LYS A 34 7.23 0.42 11.17
N ALA A 35 7.59 1.14 12.22
CA ALA A 35 8.90 1.00 12.85
C ALA A 35 9.11 -0.43 13.40
N GLN A 36 8.06 -1.07 13.89
CA GLN A 36 8.11 -2.42 14.46
C GLN A 36 8.04 -3.54 13.40
N HIS A 37 7.24 -3.36 12.34
CA HIS A 37 6.92 -4.43 11.38
C HIS A 37 7.57 -4.22 10.00
N GLY A 38 8.12 -3.03 9.74
CA GLY A 38 8.74 -2.64 8.47
C GLY A 38 7.76 -2.12 7.40
N ASP A 39 6.45 -2.25 7.59
CA ASP A 39 5.43 -1.80 6.64
C ASP A 39 4.20 -1.18 7.30
N CYS A 40 3.29 -0.62 6.47
CA CYS A 40 2.01 -0.06 6.91
C CYS A 40 0.83 -1.03 6.70
N ASN A 41 1.08 -2.32 6.45
CA ASN A 41 0.06 -3.32 6.14
C ASN A 41 -0.50 -3.94 7.40
N VAL A 42 -1.20 -3.14 8.19
CA VAL A 42 -1.81 -3.57 9.45
C VAL A 42 -2.82 -4.70 9.20
N PRO A 43 -2.62 -5.91 9.76
CA PRO A 43 -3.56 -7.01 9.63
C PRO A 43 -4.92 -6.69 10.22
N ILE A 44 -5.96 -7.31 9.66
CA ILE A 44 -7.30 -7.25 10.23
C ILE A 44 -7.24 -7.87 11.63
N GLY A 45 -7.61 -7.09 12.65
CA GLY A 45 -7.66 -7.57 14.04
C GLY A 45 -6.40 -7.35 14.87
N HIS A 46 -5.33 -6.73 14.34
CA HIS A 46 -4.15 -6.37 15.15
C HIS A 46 -4.53 -5.43 16.32
N THR A 47 -5.02 -4.25 15.97
CA THR A 47 -5.84 -3.41 16.86
C THR A 47 -7.07 -3.00 16.05
N SER A 48 -8.26 -3.21 16.60
CA SER A 48 -9.53 -2.92 15.90
C SER A 48 -9.61 -1.45 15.45
N ALA A 49 -9.02 -0.55 16.23
CA ALA A 49 -8.98 0.87 15.93
C ALA A 49 -8.03 1.21 14.76
N LEU A 50 -6.76 0.77 14.78
CA LEU A 50 -5.79 1.11 13.74
C LEU A 50 -6.12 0.39 12.41
N SER A 51 -6.44 -0.90 12.47
CA SER A 51 -6.83 -1.67 11.27
C SER A 51 -8.11 -1.10 10.62
N GLY A 52 -9.07 -0.65 11.43
CA GLY A 52 -10.26 0.06 10.97
C GLY A 52 -9.93 1.40 10.32
N TRP A 53 -9.05 2.19 10.95
CA TRP A 53 -8.61 3.49 10.43
C TRP A 53 -7.83 3.37 9.10
N VAL A 54 -6.91 2.40 8.98
CA VAL A 54 -6.19 2.10 7.74
C VAL A 54 -7.15 1.76 6.60
N ARG A 55 -8.15 0.93 6.87
CA ARG A 55 -9.20 0.59 5.88
C ARG A 55 -9.99 1.82 5.46
N GLU A 56 -10.31 2.69 6.40
CA GLU A 56 -11.03 3.94 6.14
C GLU A 56 -10.20 4.90 5.27
N GLN A 57 -8.88 5.00 5.50
CA GLN A 57 -7.99 5.79 4.62
C GLN A 57 -8.04 5.27 3.19
N ARG A 58 -7.94 3.95 2.98
CA ARG A 58 -8.02 3.34 1.64
C ARG A 58 -9.33 3.67 0.93
N LYS A 59 -10.47 3.53 1.63
CA LYS A 59 -11.79 3.89 1.10
C LYS A 59 -11.89 5.37 0.72
N ARG A 60 -11.37 6.28 1.55
CA ARG A 60 -11.39 7.72 1.27
C ARG A 60 -10.59 8.07 0.02
N ASN A 61 -9.44 7.43 -0.19
CA ASN A 61 -8.67 7.61 -1.42
C ASN A 61 -9.40 7.02 -2.64
N GLU A 62 -10.04 5.85 -2.50
CA GLU A 62 -10.86 5.24 -3.56
C GLU A 62 -12.03 6.15 -3.98
N TYR A 63 -12.75 6.73 -3.01
CA TYR A 63 -13.85 7.67 -3.27
C TYR A 63 -13.39 9.11 -3.58
N LYS A 64 -12.09 9.36 -3.73
CA LYS A 64 -11.51 10.69 -3.99
C LYS A 64 -11.96 11.77 -2.99
N SER A 65 -12.26 11.36 -1.76
CA SER A 65 -12.74 12.23 -0.67
C SER A 65 -11.69 12.47 0.42
N MET A 66 -10.45 12.05 0.14
CA MET A 66 -9.32 12.25 1.02
C MET A 66 -8.72 13.64 0.85
N ASP A 67 -8.39 14.26 1.98
CA ASP A 67 -7.59 15.48 2.02
C ASP A 67 -6.18 15.26 1.44
N MET A 68 -5.71 16.21 0.64
CA MET A 68 -4.44 16.08 -0.08
C MET A 68 -3.22 16.08 0.85
N GLU A 69 -3.26 16.83 1.95
CA GLU A 69 -2.16 16.86 2.91
C GLU A 69 -2.06 15.53 3.66
N ARG A 70 -3.19 14.97 4.10
CA ARG A 70 -3.25 13.65 4.73
C ARG A 70 -2.79 12.54 3.79
N LYS A 71 -3.17 12.62 2.52
CA LYS A 71 -2.69 11.67 1.50
C LYS A 71 -1.17 11.74 1.38
N LYS A 72 -0.61 12.94 1.26
CA LYS A 72 0.83 13.16 1.17
C LYS A 72 1.57 12.60 2.39
N LEU A 73 1.06 12.85 3.60
CA LEU A 73 1.65 12.31 4.84
C LEU A 73 1.68 10.77 4.85
N LEU A 74 0.64 10.13 4.33
CA LEU A 74 0.57 8.67 4.19
C LEU A 74 1.52 8.17 3.09
N ASP A 75 1.60 8.85 1.96
CA ASP A 75 2.54 8.56 0.87
C ASP A 75 4.00 8.65 1.36
N ASP A 76 4.35 9.68 2.13
CA ASP A 76 5.69 9.92 2.66
C ASP A 76 6.17 8.78 3.58
N ILE A 77 5.25 8.10 4.27
CA ILE A 77 5.56 6.92 5.09
C ILE A 77 5.43 5.61 4.31
N GLY A 78 5.24 5.64 2.99
CA GLY A 78 5.14 4.44 2.15
C GLY A 78 3.85 3.65 2.39
N PHE A 79 2.75 4.33 2.69
CA PHE A 79 1.46 3.69 2.88
C PHE A 79 0.98 3.00 1.60
N VAL A 80 0.61 1.72 1.72
CA VAL A 80 0.09 0.93 0.61
C VAL A 80 -1.43 1.12 0.49
N TRP A 81 -1.84 1.85 -0.54
CA TRP A 81 -3.24 2.14 -0.86
C TRP A 81 -4.01 0.92 -1.37
N ASP A 82 -3.37 0.10 -2.19
CA ASP A 82 -3.91 -1.17 -2.68
C ASP A 82 -2.94 -2.31 -2.36
N PRO A 83 -3.17 -3.05 -1.26
CA PRO A 83 -2.32 -4.18 -0.87
C PRO A 83 -2.35 -5.33 -1.87
N LEU A 84 -3.47 -5.54 -2.56
CA LEU A 84 -3.59 -6.63 -3.53
C LEU A 84 -2.76 -6.32 -4.77
N ASP A 85 -2.84 -5.08 -5.25
CA ASP A 85 -2.03 -4.63 -6.37
C ASP A 85 -0.55 -4.55 -6.02
N PHE A 86 -0.21 -4.04 -4.84
CA PHE A 86 1.16 -4.06 -4.33
C PHE A 86 1.72 -5.48 -4.29
N ALA A 87 1.01 -6.43 -3.68
CA ALA A 87 1.44 -7.83 -3.61
C ALA A 87 1.59 -8.44 -5.01
N TRP A 88 0.70 -8.13 -5.94
CA TRP A 88 0.81 -8.59 -7.33
C TRP A 88 2.07 -8.02 -8.01
N LYS A 89 2.33 -6.71 -7.85
CA LYS A 89 3.52 -6.05 -8.40
C LYS A 89 4.82 -6.57 -7.80
N THR A 90 4.84 -6.92 -6.51
CA THR A 90 5.99 -7.58 -5.87
C THR A 90 6.28 -8.93 -6.53
N ARG A 91 5.27 -9.79 -6.72
CA ARG A 91 5.44 -11.09 -7.40
C ARG A 91 5.85 -10.93 -8.87
N PHE A 92 5.32 -9.92 -9.55
CA PHE A 92 5.76 -9.59 -10.89
C PHE A 92 7.24 -9.20 -10.94
N ALA A 93 7.73 -8.39 -9.98
CA ALA A 93 9.13 -8.02 -9.89
C ALA A 93 10.03 -9.24 -9.64
N GLU A 94 9.63 -10.15 -8.75
CA GLU A 94 10.34 -11.42 -8.52
C GLU A 94 10.40 -12.29 -9.79
N LEU A 95 9.29 -12.39 -10.53
CA LEU A 95 9.27 -13.11 -11.81
C LEU A 95 10.19 -12.44 -12.85
N LYS A 96 10.19 -11.11 -12.91
CA LYS A 96 11.07 -10.37 -13.82
C LYS A 96 12.53 -10.62 -13.51
N GLU A 97 12.90 -10.65 -12.23
CA GLU A 97 14.26 -10.98 -11.79
C GLU A 97 14.64 -12.42 -12.17
N TYR A 98 13.75 -13.37 -11.90
CA TYR A 98 13.93 -14.77 -12.32
C TYR A 98 14.18 -14.87 -13.83
N LYS A 99 13.38 -14.16 -14.64
CA LYS A 99 13.58 -14.15 -16.10
C LYS A 99 14.93 -13.57 -16.49
N THR A 100 15.35 -12.47 -15.87
CA THR A 100 16.68 -11.89 -16.12
C THR A 100 17.78 -12.91 -15.83
N GLN A 101 17.63 -13.72 -14.78
CA GLN A 101 18.64 -14.69 -14.36
C GLN A 101 18.65 -15.98 -15.20
N TYR A 102 17.48 -16.50 -15.58
CA TYR A 102 17.33 -17.84 -16.18
C TYR A 102 16.85 -17.82 -17.63
N GLY A 103 16.45 -16.66 -18.16
CA GLY A 103 16.03 -16.47 -19.54
C GLY A 103 14.55 -16.77 -19.84
N ASP A 104 13.83 -17.39 -18.91
CA ASP A 104 12.41 -17.73 -19.08
C ASP A 104 11.56 -17.46 -17.82
N CYS A 105 10.25 -17.69 -17.96
CA CYS A 105 9.27 -17.55 -16.87
C CYS A 105 8.82 -18.92 -16.33
N ASN A 106 9.59 -19.99 -16.56
CA ASN A 106 9.27 -21.36 -16.16
C ASN A 106 9.93 -21.69 -14.84
N ILE A 107 9.29 -21.27 -13.75
CA ILE A 107 9.84 -21.44 -12.40
C ILE A 107 9.66 -22.90 -11.96
N PRO A 108 10.72 -23.63 -11.58
CA PRO A 108 10.58 -24.94 -10.97
C PRO A 108 9.91 -24.84 -9.60
N HIS A 109 9.04 -25.78 -9.24
CA HIS A 109 8.39 -25.79 -7.91
C HIS A 109 9.41 -25.77 -6.75
N ARG A 110 10.61 -26.36 -6.96
CA ARG A 110 11.68 -26.39 -5.96
C ARG A 110 12.46 -25.08 -5.83
N TYR A 111 12.36 -24.18 -6.81
CA TYR A 111 13.00 -22.87 -6.75
C TYR A 111 12.25 -21.96 -5.77
N ASP A 112 10.97 -21.73 -6.04
CA ASP A 112 10.07 -21.00 -5.15
C ASP A 112 8.65 -21.54 -5.36
N SER A 113 8.13 -22.26 -4.35
CA SER A 113 6.80 -22.86 -4.44
C SER A 113 5.66 -21.82 -4.45
N CYS A 114 5.88 -20.64 -3.86
CA CYS A 114 4.92 -19.55 -3.83
C CYS A 114 4.85 -18.84 -5.18
N LEU A 115 6.01 -18.46 -5.72
CA LEU A 115 6.09 -17.80 -7.03
C LEU A 115 5.67 -18.76 -8.16
N TYR A 116 6.01 -20.04 -8.07
CA TYR A 116 5.50 -21.08 -8.97
C TYR A 116 3.96 -21.13 -9.01
N ARG A 117 3.31 -21.21 -7.83
CA ARG A 117 1.83 -21.22 -7.75
C ARG A 117 1.25 -19.92 -8.30
N TRP A 118 1.89 -18.79 -8.03
CA TRP A 118 1.46 -17.49 -8.53
C TRP A 118 1.52 -17.42 -10.07
N VAL A 119 2.63 -17.86 -10.69
CA VAL A 119 2.80 -17.96 -12.14
C VAL A 119 1.75 -18.88 -12.76
N LYS A 120 1.55 -20.07 -12.18
CA LYS A 120 0.52 -21.01 -12.64
C LYS A 120 -0.86 -20.37 -12.62
N ASN A 121 -1.19 -19.62 -11.56
CA ASN A 121 -2.45 -18.89 -11.47
C ASN A 121 -2.56 -17.78 -12.52
N GLN A 122 -1.48 -17.06 -12.84
CA GLN A 122 -1.51 -16.05 -13.91
C GLN A 122 -1.80 -16.70 -15.27
N ARG A 123 -1.17 -17.84 -15.58
CA ARG A 123 -1.43 -18.58 -16.83
C ARG A 123 -2.88 -19.06 -16.92
N MET A 124 -3.45 -19.56 -15.83
CA MET A 124 -4.87 -19.98 -15.78
C MET A 124 -5.85 -18.81 -15.99
N LYS A 125 -5.48 -17.61 -15.54
CA LYS A 125 -6.32 -16.40 -15.62
C LYS A 125 -6.01 -15.53 -16.83
N MET A 126 -5.15 -15.97 -17.76
CA MET A 126 -4.64 -15.13 -18.85
C MET A 126 -5.74 -14.44 -19.68
N THR A 127 -6.90 -15.10 -19.83
CA THR A 127 -8.06 -14.57 -20.56
C THR A 127 -8.93 -13.60 -19.76
N SER A 128 -8.81 -13.57 -18.44
CA SER A 128 -9.57 -12.71 -17.52
C SER A 128 -8.69 -11.79 -16.67
N LEU A 129 -7.42 -11.66 -17.04
CA LEU A 129 -6.50 -10.73 -16.41
C LEU A 129 -6.92 -9.29 -16.71
N ASP A 130 -6.72 -8.45 -15.70
CA ASP A 130 -6.75 -7.01 -15.87
C ASP A 130 -5.81 -6.58 -17.02
N PRO A 131 -6.24 -5.66 -17.92
CA PRO A 131 -5.45 -5.27 -19.08
C PRO A 131 -4.06 -4.72 -18.76
N GLU A 132 -3.90 -3.99 -17.64
CA GLU A 132 -2.60 -3.44 -17.24
C GLU A 132 -1.68 -4.58 -16.78
N ARG A 133 -2.20 -5.50 -15.96
CA ARG A 133 -1.45 -6.69 -15.52
C ARG A 133 -1.02 -7.57 -16.69
N LYS A 134 -1.91 -7.76 -17.67
CA LYS A 134 -1.60 -8.49 -18.90
C LYS A 134 -0.47 -7.80 -19.66
N LYS A 135 -0.56 -6.48 -19.89
CA LYS A 135 0.50 -5.71 -20.55
C LYS A 135 1.84 -5.81 -19.82
N MET A 136 1.84 -5.80 -18.49
CA MET A 136 3.06 -5.99 -17.69
C MET A 136 3.67 -7.38 -17.92
N LEU A 137 2.87 -8.44 -17.88
CA LEU A 137 3.32 -9.81 -18.14
C LEU A 137 3.83 -9.99 -19.58
N ASP A 138 3.11 -9.46 -20.57
CA ASP A 138 3.51 -9.48 -21.98
C ASP A 138 4.86 -8.76 -22.20
N SER A 139 5.13 -7.68 -21.44
CA SER A 139 6.40 -6.94 -21.53
C SER A 139 7.62 -7.77 -21.14
N ILE A 140 7.43 -8.81 -20.33
CA ILE A 140 8.47 -9.78 -19.97
C ILE A 140 8.31 -11.08 -20.76
N GLY A 141 7.63 -11.09 -21.90
CA GLY A 141 7.44 -12.27 -22.74
C GLY A 141 6.82 -13.45 -21.98
N PHE A 142 5.91 -13.16 -21.05
CA PHE A 142 5.19 -14.18 -20.30
C PHE A 142 4.18 -14.87 -21.20
N SER A 143 4.33 -16.19 -21.38
CA SER A 143 3.42 -17.05 -22.17
C SER A 143 2.85 -18.18 -21.32
#